data_AF-A0A519CZH0-F1
#
_entry.id   AF-A0A519CZH0-F1
#
_cell.length_a   1.000
_cell.length_b   1.000
_cell.length_c   1.000
_cell.angle_alpha   90.00
_cell.angle_beta   90.00
_cell.angle_gamma   90.00
#
_symmetry.space_group_name_H-M   'P 1'
#
loop_
_entity.id
_entity.type
_entity.pdbx_description
1 polymer ?
#
loop_
_entity_poly.entity_id
_entity_poly.type
_entity_poly.pdbx_seq_one_letter_code
_entity_poly.pdbx_strand_id
1 'polypeptide(L)'
;MCSSNDSIEDVFLPKSDLDDYPINREFYTPLDALDLKKTTQSWIALLYCEHTRGYGKSYRFYMWRSPKGQSTWKVASCNFPADDSVMMEENLQRILKFKQQVRS
;
A
#
# COMPACT_ATOMS: atom_id res chain seq x y z
N MET A 1 -27.36 -1.81 19.27
CA MET A 1 -26.19 -0.92 19.14
C MET A 1 -24.95 -1.74 19.42
N CYS A 2 -24.32 -2.30 18.39
CA CYS A 2 -23.02 -2.95 18.55
C CYS A 2 -21.95 -1.93 18.17
N SER A 3 -21.38 -1.25 19.17
CA SER A 3 -20.10 -0.57 19.01
C SER A 3 -19.01 -1.63 19.12
N SER A 4 -18.65 -2.21 17.99
CA SER A 4 -17.38 -2.92 17.88
C SER A 4 -16.29 -1.84 17.90
N ASN A 5 -15.70 -1.62 19.07
CA ASN A 5 -14.43 -0.93 19.23
C ASN A 5 -13.32 -1.83 18.64
N ASP A 6 -13.42 -2.14 17.35
CA ASP A 6 -12.37 -2.85 16.65
C ASP A 6 -11.20 -1.87 16.58
N SER A 7 -10.17 -2.18 17.36
CA SER A 7 -8.96 -1.40 17.43
C SER A 7 -8.45 -1.22 15.99
N ILE A 8 -7.91 -0.04 15.68
CA ILE A 8 -7.39 0.28 14.33
C ILE A 8 -6.43 -0.83 13.87
N GLU A 9 -5.70 -1.44 14.82
CA GLU A 9 -4.74 -2.52 14.64
C GLU A 9 -5.34 -3.84 14.12
N ASP A 10 -6.60 -4.17 14.43
CA ASP A 10 -7.24 -5.45 14.04
C ASP A 10 -7.52 -5.57 12.53
N VAL A 11 -7.30 -4.51 11.76
CA VAL A 11 -7.61 -4.47 10.32
C VAL A 11 -6.34 -4.37 9.46
N PHE A 12 -5.13 -4.25 10.02
CA PHE A 12 -3.92 -4.06 9.20
C PHE A 12 -3.11 -5.36 9.06
N LEU A 13 -2.73 -5.67 7.82
CA LEU A 13 -1.60 -6.57 7.57
C LEU A 13 -0.34 -6.02 8.26
N PRO A 14 0.58 -6.89 8.75
CA PRO A 14 1.84 -6.45 9.30
C PRO A 14 2.55 -5.52 8.30
N LYS A 15 2.94 -4.33 8.78
CA LYS A 15 3.59 -3.31 7.95
C LYS A 15 4.95 -3.85 7.49
N SER A 16 5.19 -3.83 6.17
CA SER A 16 6.55 -3.99 5.64
C SER A 16 7.39 -2.77 6.05
N ASP A 17 8.71 -2.92 6.18
CA ASP A 17 9.57 -1.77 6.41
C ASP A 17 9.45 -0.81 5.22
N LEU A 18 9.44 0.50 5.49
CA LEU A 18 9.35 1.51 4.42
C LEU A 18 10.49 1.36 3.40
N ASP A 19 11.59 0.74 3.83
CA ASP A 19 12.73 0.50 2.98
C ASP A 19 12.57 -0.63 1.97
N ASP A 20 11.64 -1.55 2.21
CA ASP A 20 11.43 -2.74 1.38
C ASP A 20 10.64 -2.46 0.10
N TYR A 21 9.96 -1.31 0.03
CA TYR A 21 9.10 -0.97 -1.10
C TYR A 21 9.94 -0.67 -2.35
N PRO A 22 9.76 -1.41 -3.47
CA PRO A 22 10.55 -1.24 -4.69
C PRO A 22 10.02 -0.07 -5.52
N ILE A 23 10.21 1.15 -5.01
CA ILE A 23 9.82 2.40 -5.66
C ILE A 23 11.03 3.17 -6.18
N ASN A 24 10.78 4.13 -7.07
CA ASN A 24 11.83 5.05 -7.49
C ASN A 24 12.07 6.13 -6.41
N ARG A 25 13.12 5.93 -5.60
CA ARG A 25 13.52 6.83 -4.52
C ARG A 25 14.12 8.15 -4.96
N GLU A 26 14.48 8.29 -6.24
CA GLU A 26 14.92 9.58 -6.79
C GLU A 26 13.78 10.60 -6.81
N PHE A 27 12.53 10.13 -6.90
CA PHE A 27 11.33 10.98 -6.97
C PHE A 27 10.48 10.95 -5.71
N TYR A 28 10.49 9.86 -4.94
CA TYR A 28 9.57 9.66 -3.83
C TYR A 28 10.26 9.09 -2.58
N THR A 29 9.94 9.67 -1.43
CA THR A 29 10.30 9.11 -0.11
C THR A 29 9.01 8.60 0.56
N PRO A 30 8.89 7.30 0.89
CA PRO A 30 7.75 6.78 1.64
C PRO A 30 7.74 7.37 3.06
N LEU A 31 6.56 7.78 3.52
CA LEU A 31 6.33 8.27 4.88
C LEU A 31 5.46 7.29 5.69
N ASP A 32 4.51 6.63 5.03
CA ASP A 32 3.74 5.53 5.59
C ASP A 32 3.26 4.64 4.43
N ALA A 33 2.84 3.42 4.74
CA ALA A 33 2.38 2.47 3.74
C ALA A 33 1.27 1.56 4.27
N LEU A 34 0.43 1.13 3.33
CA LEU A 34 -0.64 0.17 3.55
C LEU A 34 -0.52 -0.96 2.52
N ASP A 35 -0.08 -2.12 2.97
CA ASP A 35 -0.13 -3.34 2.16
C ASP A 35 -1.58 -3.80 2.03
N LEU A 36 -2.09 -3.84 0.79
CA LEU A 36 -3.45 -4.28 0.48
C LEU A 36 -3.48 -5.78 0.15
N LYS A 37 -2.42 -6.29 -0.46
CA LYS A 37 -2.25 -7.71 -0.82
C LYS A 37 -0.77 -8.01 -1.03
N LYS A 38 -0.23 -9.05 -0.40
CA LYS A 38 1.14 -9.52 -0.63
C LYS A 38 1.15 -11.04 -0.74
N THR A 39 1.60 -11.54 -1.89
CA THR A 39 1.76 -12.96 -2.20
C THR A 39 3.18 -13.21 -2.69
N THR A 40 3.53 -14.45 -3.02
CA THR A 40 4.85 -14.77 -3.61
C THR A 40 5.06 -14.21 -5.02
N GLN A 41 3.99 -13.78 -5.70
CA GLN A 41 4.04 -13.35 -7.11
C GLN A 41 3.52 -11.92 -7.31
N SER A 42 2.75 -11.39 -6.38
CA SER A 42 2.13 -10.07 -6.49
C SER A 42 2.15 -9.34 -5.16
N TRP A 43 2.40 -8.04 -5.22
CA TRP A 43 2.34 -7.14 -4.08
C TRP A 43 1.61 -5.88 -4.49
N ILE A 44 0.58 -5.50 -3.74
CA ILE A 44 -0.23 -4.30 -3.94
C ILE A 44 -0.19 -3.50 -2.66
N ALA A 45 0.17 -2.22 -2.77
CA ALA A 45 0.23 -1.32 -1.64
C ALA A 45 -0.17 0.11 -2.01
N LEU A 46 -0.73 0.81 -1.03
CA LEU A 46 -0.96 2.25 -1.06
C LEU A 46 0.10 2.91 -0.20
N LEU A 47 0.96 3.72 -0.81
CA LEU A 47 2.03 4.45 -0.12
C LEU A 47 1.64 5.90 0.03
N TYR A 48 1.91 6.50 1.19
CA TYR A 48 1.93 7.94 1.34
C TYR A 48 3.37 8.42 1.19
N CYS A 49 3.64 9.21 0.17
CA CYS A 49 4.99 9.64 -0.18
C CYS A 49 5.13 11.15 -0.17
N GLU A 50 6.32 11.62 0.18
CA GLU A 50 6.78 12.97 -0.13
C GLU A 50 7.54 12.96 -1.46
N HIS A 51 7.28 13.95 -2.32
CA HIS A 51 8.06 14.13 -3.53
C HIS A 51 9.42 14.77 -3.19
N THR A 52 10.52 14.14 -3.59
CA THR A 52 11.89 14.59 -3.24
C THR A 52 12.22 16.00 -3.72
N ARG A 53 11.61 16.42 -4.83
CA ARG A 53 11.73 17.79 -5.41
C ARG A 53 10.76 18.83 -4.83
N GLY A 54 10.06 18.56 -3.73
CA GLY A 54 9.23 19.55 -3.04
C GLY A 54 7.83 19.79 -3.64
N TYR A 55 7.34 18.92 -4.52
CA TYR A 55 5.95 18.98 -5.04
C TYR A 55 4.88 18.54 -4.02
N GLY A 56 5.25 18.42 -2.74
CA GLY A 56 4.36 18.05 -1.66
C GLY A 56 4.19 16.54 -1.48
N LYS A 57 3.20 16.19 -0.64
CA LYS A 57 2.92 14.82 -0.22
C LYS A 57 1.70 14.28 -0.94
N SER A 58 1.74 13.02 -1.38
CA SER A 58 0.66 12.40 -2.15
C SER A 58 0.57 10.89 -1.92
N TYR A 59 -0.61 10.34 -2.15
CA TYR A 59 -0.81 8.89 -2.16
C TYR A 59 -0.38 8.31 -3.51
N ARG A 60 0.30 7.18 -3.48
CA ARG A 60 0.75 6.44 -4.66
C ARG A 60 0.29 4.99 -4.55
N PHE A 61 -0.44 4.57 -5.58
CA PHE A 61 -0.90 3.19 -5.69
C PHE A 61 0.13 2.39 -6.48
N TYR A 62 0.63 1.31 -5.89
CA TYR A 62 1.61 0.45 -6.54
C TYR A 62 1.11 -0.99 -6.62
N MET A 63 1.45 -1.62 -7.73
CA MET A 63 1.44 -3.06 -7.89
C MET A 63 2.82 -3.49 -8.38
N TRP A 64 3.37 -4.53 -7.75
CA TRP A 64 4.55 -5.22 -8.22
C TRP A 64 4.23 -6.68 -8.52
N ARG A 65 4.97 -7.24 -9.47
CA ARG A 65 4.97 -8.67 -9.74
C ARG A 65 6.38 -9.22 -9.62
N SER A 66 6.49 -10.42 -9.06
CA SER A 66 7.71 -11.22 -9.08
C SER A 66 7.49 -12.44 -9.96
N PRO A 67 8.25 -12.61 -11.08
CA PRO A 67 8.22 -13.83 -11.86
C PRO A 67 8.62 -15.04 -11.01
N LYS A 68 8.01 -16.20 -11.25
CA LYS A 68 8.36 -17.43 -10.52
C LYS A 68 9.87 -17.70 -10.63
N GLY A 69 10.53 -17.82 -9.48
CA GLY A 69 11.97 -18.08 -9.39
C GLY A 69 12.87 -16.84 -9.44
N GLN A 70 12.32 -15.63 -9.48
CA GLN A 70 13.09 -14.40 -9.35
C GLN A 70 12.84 -13.76 -7.97
N SER A 71 13.88 -13.18 -7.39
CA SER A 71 13.79 -12.41 -6.13
C SER A 71 13.45 -10.94 -6.35
N THR A 72 13.36 -10.49 -7.61
CA THR A 72 13.21 -9.08 -7.97
C THR A 72 11.75 -8.72 -8.26
N TRP A 73 11.21 -7.80 -7.47
CA TRP A 73 9.92 -7.15 -7.73
C TRP A 73 10.05 -6.16 -8.90
N LYS A 74 9.11 -6.22 -9.85
CA LYS A 74 9.01 -5.25 -10.95
C LYS A 74 7.66 -4.56 -10.89
N VAL A 75 7.65 -3.22 -11.09
CA VAL A 75 6.40 -2.46 -11.16
C VAL A 75 5.54 -3.04 -12.29
N ALA A 76 4.31 -3.42 -11.95
CA ALA A 76 3.33 -3.86 -12.92
C ALA A 76 2.72 -2.63 -13.59
N SER A 77 2.98 -2.45 -14.88
CA SER A 77 2.49 -1.34 -15.69
C SER A 77 1.09 -1.58 -16.29
N CYS A 78 0.37 -2.60 -15.82
CA CYS A 78 -0.92 -3.02 -16.37
C CYS A 78 -2.09 -2.84 -15.39
N ASN A 79 -3.28 -2.68 -15.96
CA ASN A 79 -4.56 -2.75 -15.25
C ASN A 79 -4.62 -4.07 -14.47
N PHE A 80 -4.92 -4.00 -13.18
CA PHE A 80 -5.19 -5.18 -12.35
C PHE A 80 -6.67 -5.19 -11.95
N PRO A 81 -7.30 -6.37 -11.87
CA PRO A 81 -8.69 -6.47 -11.43
C PRO A 81 -8.78 -5.95 -10.00
N ALA A 82 -9.56 -4.89 -9.82
CA ALA A 82 -9.74 -4.25 -8.52
C ALA A 82 -10.65 -5.09 -7.62
N ASP A 83 -11.57 -5.84 -8.23
CA ASP A 83 -12.64 -6.60 -7.59
C ASP A 83 -12.10 -7.65 -6.60
N ASP A 84 -11.06 -8.39 -6.98
CA ASP A 84 -10.49 -9.49 -6.16
C ASP A 84 -9.29 -9.09 -5.29
N SER A 85 -8.93 -7.81 -5.29
CA SER A 85 -7.65 -7.39 -4.69
C SER A 85 -7.69 -6.06 -3.93
N VAL A 86 -8.51 -5.10 -4.34
CA VAL A 86 -8.48 -3.72 -3.84
C VAL A 86 -9.85 -3.24 -3.37
N MET A 87 -10.93 -3.64 -4.05
CA MET A 87 -12.30 -3.21 -3.79
C MET A 87 -13.04 -4.11 -2.79
N MET A 88 -12.35 -5.00 -2.09
CA MET A 88 -12.96 -5.71 -0.95
C MET A 88 -13.27 -4.70 0.16
N GLU A 89 -14.44 -4.83 0.79
CA GLU A 89 -14.94 -3.87 1.77
C GLU A 89 -13.91 -3.57 2.87
N GLU A 90 -13.23 -4.60 3.35
CA GLU A 90 -12.13 -4.50 4.31
C GLU A 90 -11.00 -3.59 3.85
N ASN A 91 -10.54 -3.72 2.60
CA ASN A 91 -9.48 -2.88 2.05
C ASN A 91 -9.94 -1.42 1.88
N LEU A 92 -11.20 -1.18 1.56
CA LEU A 92 -11.77 0.17 1.53
C LEU A 92 -11.76 0.81 2.94
N GLN A 93 -12.18 0.06 3.97
CA GLN A 93 -12.10 0.52 5.36
C GLN A 93 -10.66 0.81 5.79
N ARG A 94 -9.72 -0.06 5.42
CA ARG A 94 -8.28 0.13 5.69
C ARG A 94 -7.73 1.39 5.04
N ILE A 95 -8.09 1.66 3.78
CA ILE A 95 -7.68 2.88 3.07
C ILE A 95 -8.25 4.12 3.75
N LEU A 96 -9.52 4.10 4.17
CA LEU A 96 -10.15 5.22 4.88
C LEU A 96 -9.46 5.48 6.23
N LYS A 97 -9.21 4.44 7.02
CA LYS A 97 -8.47 4.53 8.29
C LYS A 97 -7.04 5.03 8.08
N PHE A 98 -6.33 4.51 7.09
CA PHE A 98 -4.97 4.94 6.74
C PHE A 98 -4.93 6.44 6.40
N LYS A 99 -5.90 6.92 5.63
CA LYS A 99 -6.01 8.34 5.28
C LYS A 99 -6.21 9.25 6.50
N GLN A 100 -6.94 8.77 7.52
CA GLN A 100 -7.14 9.51 8.76
C GLN A 100 -5.84 9.57 9.57
N GLN A 101 -5.14 8.44 9.74
CA GLN A 101 -3.87 8.34 10.48
C GLN A 101 -2.77 9.24 9.90
N VAL A 102 -2.69 9.36 8.57
CA VAL A 102 -1.67 10.17 7.91
C VAL A 102 -1.94 11.67 8.00
N ARG A 103 -3.20 12.06 8.25
CA ARG A 103 -3.63 13.48 8.31
C ARG A 103 -3.77 14.02 9.73
N SER A 104 -3.84 13.15 10.74
CA SER A 104 -3.80 13.49 12.16
C SER A 104 -2.40 13.90 12.59
#